data_AF-A0AB73K8M7-F1
#
_entry.id   AF-A0AB73K8M7-F1
#
_cell.length_a   1.000
_cell.length_b   1.000
_cell.length_c   1.000
_cell.angle_alpha   90.00
_cell.angle_beta   90.00
_cell.angle_gamma   90.00
#
_symmetry.space_group_name_H-M   'P 1'
#
loop_
_entity.id
_entity.type
_entity.pdbx_description
1 polymer ?
#
loop_
_entity_poly.entity_id
_entity_poly.type
_entity_poly.pdbx_seq_one_letter_code
_entity_poly.pdbx_strand_id
1 'polypeptide(L)'
;MSSDEEIFGKRPKEYFEVKEKKSIPFILSCIYMGFMGFIPIFLGILGFMKIYFPGAPSWFFILNIILGIVMIIGSISTYYFKKWGVFLFGLTLFVDILFHLSLGFEELDAINGLYLFIGFALVPIIPRWKFFN
;
A
#
# COMPACT_ATOMS: atom_id res chain seq x y z
N MET A 1 23.06 -0.20 -42.69
CA MET A 1 22.60 0.38 -41.42
C MET A 1 21.74 1.57 -41.79
N SER A 2 20.44 1.54 -41.48
CA SER A 2 19.56 2.68 -41.80
C SER A 2 19.84 3.83 -40.84
N SER A 3 19.66 5.04 -41.34
CA SER A 3 19.83 6.33 -40.64
C SER A 3 19.09 6.47 -39.31
N ASP A 4 18.19 5.54 -38.99
CA ASP A 4 17.39 5.55 -37.77
C ASP A 4 18.15 5.01 -36.55
N GLU A 5 19.19 4.18 -36.75
CA GLU A 5 20.02 3.66 -35.65
C GLU A 5 21.04 4.69 -35.10
N GLU A 6 21.39 5.72 -35.88
CA GLU A 6 22.27 6.81 -35.43
C GLU A 6 21.56 7.82 -34.52
N ILE A 7 20.28 8.10 -34.79
CA ILE A 7 19.50 9.07 -34.00
C ILE A 7 19.17 8.49 -32.61
N PHE A 8 18.96 7.17 -32.52
CA PHE A 8 18.68 6.46 -31.28
C PHE A 8 19.86 5.63 -30.79
N GLY A 9 21.09 6.14 -31.00
CA GLY A 9 22.33 5.54 -30.51
C GLY A 9 22.14 4.94 -29.12
N LYS A 10 22.50 3.64 -28.98
CA LYS A 10 22.31 2.78 -27.79
C LYS A 10 21.99 3.60 -26.54
N ARG A 11 20.68 3.77 -26.23
CA ARG A 11 20.26 4.56 -25.06
C ARG A 11 21.15 4.18 -23.88
N PRO A 12 21.91 5.11 -23.29
CA PRO A 12 22.88 4.74 -22.26
C PRO A 12 22.11 4.03 -21.16
N LYS A 13 22.47 2.77 -20.89
CA LYS A 13 21.84 1.99 -19.82
C LYS A 13 21.91 2.74 -18.48
N GLU A 14 22.89 3.62 -18.34
CA GLU A 14 23.08 4.55 -17.22
C GLU A 14 21.87 5.44 -16.90
N TYR A 15 21.05 5.86 -17.88
CA TYR A 15 19.85 6.66 -17.59
C TYR A 15 18.80 5.90 -16.77
N PHE A 16 18.85 4.57 -16.78
CA PHE A 16 17.93 3.70 -16.04
C PHE A 16 18.60 3.00 -14.84
N GLU A 17 19.87 3.29 -14.57
CA GLU A 17 20.56 2.77 -13.39
C GLU A 17 20.20 3.61 -12.17
N VAL A 18 19.06 3.26 -11.55
CA VAL A 18 18.69 3.77 -10.22
C VAL A 18 19.74 3.31 -9.21
N LYS A 19 20.69 4.20 -8.87
CA LYS A 19 21.83 3.93 -7.97
C LYS A 19 21.41 3.77 -6.51
N GLU A 20 20.47 4.59 -6.04
CA GLU A 20 19.97 4.51 -4.66
C GLU A 20 18.89 3.43 -4.53
N LYS A 21 18.99 2.56 -3.53
CA LYS A 21 17.96 1.54 -3.26
C LYS A 21 16.66 2.13 -2.72
N LYS A 22 16.73 3.07 -1.76
CA LYS A 22 15.58 3.67 -1.06
C LYS A 22 15.48 5.16 -1.35
N SER A 23 14.94 5.56 -2.50
CA SER A 23 14.72 6.99 -2.77
C SER A 23 13.66 7.59 -1.85
N ILE A 24 13.68 8.91 -1.70
CA ILE A 24 12.68 9.67 -0.95
C ILE A 24 11.24 9.28 -1.33
N PRO A 25 10.84 9.22 -2.62
CA PRO A 25 9.48 8.80 -2.97
C PRO A 25 9.10 7.41 -2.47
N PHE A 26 10.04 6.46 -2.51
CA PHE A 26 9.80 5.09 -2.03
C PHE A 26 9.61 5.05 -0.51
N ILE A 27 10.41 5.82 0.23
CA ILE A 27 10.28 5.94 1.69
C ILE A 27 8.93 6.56 2.03
N LEU A 28 8.54 7.64 1.33
CA LEU A 28 7.24 8.28 1.51
C LEU A 28 6.07 7.32 1.20
N SER A 29 6.17 6.51 0.15
CA SER A 29 5.19 5.46 -0.16
C SER A 29 5.06 4.47 0.99
N CYS A 30 6.16 3.98 1.57
CA CYS A 30 6.12 3.05 2.70
C CYS A 30 5.51 3.70 3.95
N ILE A 31 5.90 4.94 4.26
CA ILE A 31 5.32 5.70 5.39
C ILE A 31 3.82 5.87 5.19
N TYR A 32 3.39 6.26 4.00
CA TYR A 32 1.98 6.39 3.66
C TYR A 32 1.21 5.06 3.80
N MET A 33 1.75 3.96 3.27
CA MET A 33 1.16 2.62 3.46
C MET A 33 1.04 2.27 4.95
N GLY A 34 2.07 2.58 5.74
CA GLY A 34 2.05 2.36 7.19
C GLY A 34 0.96 3.19 7.87
N PHE A 35 0.85 4.47 7.52
CA PHE A 35 -0.19 5.39 8.00
C PHE A 35 -1.60 4.86 7.70
N MET A 36 -1.84 4.36 6.50
CA MET A 36 -3.13 3.78 6.11
C MET A 36 -3.53 2.59 6.98
N GLY A 37 -2.57 1.78 7.45
CA GLY A 37 -2.85 0.68 8.37
C GLY A 37 -3.33 1.13 9.76
N PHE A 38 -3.06 2.37 10.18
CA PHE A 38 -3.56 2.90 11.45
C PHE A 38 -5.05 3.26 11.43
N ILE A 39 -5.61 3.57 10.25
CA ILE A 39 -7.02 3.95 10.11
C ILE A 39 -7.96 2.84 10.61
N PRO A 40 -7.91 1.59 10.11
CA PRO A 40 -8.78 0.52 10.58
C PRO A 40 -8.50 0.13 12.05
N ILE A 41 -7.26 0.29 12.54
CA ILE A 41 -6.97 0.11 13.97
C ILE A 41 -7.75 1.13 14.80
N PHE A 42 -7.71 2.40 14.42
CA PHE A 42 -8.37 3.48 15.14
C PHE A 42 -9.90 3.32 15.09
N LEU A 43 -10.45 2.96 13.92
CA LEU A 43 -11.87 2.63 13.76
C LEU A 43 -12.30 1.47 14.66
N GLY A 44 -11.50 0.41 14.73
CA GLY A 44 -11.75 -0.72 15.65
C GLY A 44 -11.80 -0.28 17.12
N ILE A 45 -10.84 0.56 17.56
CA ILE A 45 -10.81 1.09 18.93
C ILE A 45 -12.04 1.97 19.22
N LEU A 46 -12.37 2.91 18.34
CA LEU A 46 -13.56 3.76 18.46
C LEU A 46 -14.86 2.95 18.46
N GLY A 47 -14.86 1.84 17.72
CA GLY A 47 -15.93 0.86 17.70
C GLY A 47 -16.16 0.20 19.06
N PHE A 48 -15.10 -0.26 19.73
CA PHE A 48 -15.18 -0.77 21.10
C PHE A 48 -15.66 0.27 22.11
N MET A 49 -15.32 1.55 21.90
CA MET A 49 -15.83 2.67 22.70
C MET A 49 -17.28 3.03 22.38
N LYS A 50 -17.92 2.35 21.42
CA LYS A 50 -19.27 2.62 20.91
C LYS A 50 -19.46 4.02 20.34
N ILE A 51 -18.36 4.68 19.94
CA ILE A 51 -18.37 5.98 19.29
C ILE A 51 -18.75 5.81 17.81
N TYR A 52 -18.19 4.78 17.17
CA TYR A 52 -18.51 4.36 15.81
C TYR A 52 -19.22 3.01 15.82
N PHE A 53 -20.17 2.81 14.90
CA PHE A 53 -20.91 1.55 14.70
C PHE A 53 -21.45 0.90 16.01
N PRO A 54 -22.25 1.59 16.84
CA PRO A 54 -22.62 1.12 18.19
C PRO A 54 -23.44 -0.19 18.22
N GLY A 55 -24.00 -0.61 17.08
CA GLY A 55 -24.72 -1.88 16.92
C GLY A 55 -23.87 -3.03 16.33
N ALA A 56 -22.61 -2.77 15.96
CA ALA A 56 -21.76 -3.80 15.37
C ALA A 56 -21.26 -4.80 16.44
N PRO A 57 -21.18 -6.09 16.09
CA PRO A 57 -20.69 -7.11 17.00
C PRO A 57 -19.18 -6.95 17.25
N SER A 58 -18.69 -7.33 18.44
CA SER A 58 -17.30 -7.11 18.83
C SER A 58 -16.26 -7.72 17.87
N TRP A 59 -16.59 -8.84 17.20
CA TRP A 59 -15.69 -9.46 16.23
C TRP A 59 -15.39 -8.55 15.02
N PHE A 60 -16.31 -7.65 14.66
CA PHE A 60 -16.11 -6.67 13.58
C PHE A 60 -14.97 -5.71 13.89
N PHE A 61 -14.89 -5.23 15.14
CA PHE A 61 -13.81 -4.34 15.59
C PHE A 61 -12.47 -5.07 15.73
N ILE A 62 -12.49 -6.33 16.15
CA ILE A 62 -11.28 -7.18 16.20
C ILE A 62 -10.70 -7.34 14.80
N LEU A 63 -11.55 -7.64 13.80
CA LEU A 63 -11.10 -7.79 12.42
C LEU A 63 -10.47 -6.52 11.86
N ASN A 64 -11.08 -5.36 12.10
CA ASN A 64 -10.54 -4.06 11.72
C ASN A 64 -9.11 -3.84 12.27
N ILE A 65 -8.91 -4.12 13.56
CA ILE A 65 -7.58 -4.03 14.18
C ILE A 65 -6.59 -5.01 13.54
N ILE A 66 -7.01 -6.25 13.28
CA ILE A 66 -6.16 -7.26 12.64
C ILE A 66 -5.75 -6.82 11.23
N LEU A 67 -6.70 -6.37 10.41
CA LEU A 67 -6.43 -5.90 9.04
C LEU A 67 -5.43 -4.74 9.06
N GLY A 68 -5.61 -3.77 9.95
CA GLY A 68 -4.66 -2.66 10.09
C GLY A 68 -3.26 -3.10 10.51
N ILE A 69 -3.13 -4.03 11.45
CA ILE A 69 -1.82 -4.60 11.84
C ILE A 69 -1.16 -5.30 10.65
N VAL A 70 -1.92 -6.08 9.88
CA VAL A 70 -1.42 -6.78 8.69
C VAL A 70 -0.95 -5.79 7.61
N MET A 71 -1.68 -4.68 7.42
CA MET A 71 -1.26 -3.59 6.53
C MET A 71 0.07 -2.97 6.99
N ILE A 72 0.24 -2.70 8.28
CA ILE A 72 1.50 -2.16 8.82
C ILE A 72 2.65 -3.16 8.58
N ILE A 73 2.43 -4.46 8.81
CA ILE A 73 3.43 -5.51 8.54
C ILE A 73 3.79 -5.55 7.04
N GLY A 74 2.80 -5.44 6.15
CA GLY A 74 2.99 -5.36 4.70
C GLY A 74 3.84 -4.16 4.29
N SER A 75 3.56 -2.98 4.87
CA SER A 75 4.35 -1.77 4.66
C SER A 75 5.81 -1.92 5.13
N ILE A 76 6.02 -2.39 6.37
CA ILE A 76 7.37 -2.60 6.92
C ILE A 76 8.14 -3.60 6.05
N SER A 77 7.49 -4.67 5.60
CA SER A 77 8.10 -5.67 4.73
C SER A 77 8.44 -5.12 3.35
N THR A 78 7.60 -4.24 2.81
CA THR A 78 7.87 -3.49 1.58
C THR A 78 9.10 -2.59 1.74
N TYR A 79 9.23 -1.89 2.87
CA TYR A 79 10.40 -1.07 3.19
C TYR A 79 11.72 -1.88 3.23
N TYR A 80 11.64 -3.16 3.60
CA TYR A 80 12.76 -4.10 3.55
C TYR A 80 12.90 -4.84 2.21
N PHE A 81 12.22 -4.39 1.15
CA PHE A 81 12.26 -5.00 -0.18
C PHE A 81 11.82 -6.47 -0.22
N LYS A 82 10.82 -6.85 0.57
CA LYS A 82 10.21 -8.18 0.49
C LYS A 82 8.99 -8.14 -0.42
N LYS A 83 8.96 -8.93 -1.52
CA LYS A 83 7.85 -8.88 -2.50
C LYS A 83 6.49 -9.14 -1.86
N TRP A 84 6.45 -10.10 -0.95
CA TRP A 84 5.22 -10.46 -0.23
C TRP A 84 4.67 -9.30 0.60
N GLY A 85 5.48 -8.32 1.01
CA GLY A 85 5.00 -7.15 1.73
C GLY A 85 4.04 -6.30 0.90
N VAL A 86 4.36 -6.11 -0.38
CA VAL A 86 3.53 -5.33 -1.32
C VAL A 86 2.22 -6.05 -1.57
N PHE A 87 2.28 -7.37 -1.80
CA PHE A 87 1.09 -8.19 -1.99
C PHE A 87 0.23 -8.26 -0.73
N LEU A 88 0.85 -8.46 0.44
CA LEU A 88 0.14 -8.51 1.71
C LEU A 88 -0.61 -7.21 1.97
N PHE A 89 0.04 -6.06 1.76
CA PHE A 89 -0.62 -4.76 1.91
C PHE A 89 -1.81 -4.61 0.96
N GLY A 90 -1.57 -4.81 -0.35
CA GLY A 90 -2.61 -4.62 -1.36
C GLY A 90 -3.80 -5.57 -1.18
N LEU A 91 -3.53 -6.82 -0.81
CA LEU A 91 -4.57 -7.84 -0.60
C LEU A 91 -5.35 -7.57 0.68
N THR A 92 -4.68 -7.11 1.74
CA THR A 92 -5.36 -6.74 3.00
C THR A 92 -6.24 -5.51 2.80
N LEU A 93 -5.74 -4.48 2.11
CA LEU A 93 -6.54 -3.29 1.75
C LEU A 93 -7.76 -3.67 0.90
N PHE A 94 -7.59 -4.58 -0.06
CA PHE A 94 -8.70 -5.06 -0.87
C PHE A 94 -9.75 -5.82 -0.04
N VAL A 95 -9.32 -6.71 0.86
CA VAL A 95 -10.20 -7.42 1.79
C VAL A 95 -10.94 -6.44 2.71
N ASP A 96 -10.24 -5.42 3.21
CA ASP A 96 -10.81 -4.38 4.06
C ASP A 96 -11.93 -3.60 3.35
N ILE A 97 -11.73 -3.21 2.09
CA ILE A 97 -12.76 -2.56 1.26
C ILE A 97 -13.97 -3.49 1.07
N LEU A 98 -13.76 -4.74 0.68
CA LEU A 98 -14.85 -5.69 0.47
C LEU A 98 -15.63 -5.97 1.76
N PHE A 99 -14.92 -6.04 2.89
CA PHE A 99 -15.51 -6.27 4.20
C PHE A 99 -16.46 -5.13 4.59
N HIS A 100 -16.02 -3.88 4.48
CA HIS A 100 -16.86 -2.71 4.77
C HIS A 100 -18.05 -2.61 3.80
N LEU A 101 -17.82 -2.81 2.50
CA LEU A 101 -18.90 -2.82 1.50
C LEU A 101 -19.94 -3.91 1.79
N SER A 102 -19.53 -5.11 2.21
CA SER A 102 -20.45 -6.21 2.52
C SER A 102 -21.40 -5.92 3.68
N LEU A 103 -21.03 -4.97 4.54
CA LEU A 103 -21.82 -4.54 5.69
C LEU A 103 -22.64 -3.27 5.40
N GLY A 104 -22.59 -2.77 4.16
CA GLY A 104 -23.28 -1.55 3.75
C GLY A 104 -22.56 -0.26 4.18
N PHE A 105 -21.31 -0.35 4.63
CA PHE A 105 -20.49 0.81 4.95
C PHE A 105 -19.67 1.22 3.72
N GLU A 106 -19.96 2.40 3.18
CA GLU A 106 -19.11 3.02 2.15
C GLU A 106 -17.99 3.80 2.84
N GLU A 107 -16.92 3.11 3.22
CA GLU A 107 -15.73 3.78 3.76
C GLU A 107 -14.93 4.42 2.62
N LEU A 108 -15.24 5.69 2.36
CA LEU A 108 -14.51 6.54 1.43
C LEU A 108 -12.99 6.52 1.70
N ASP A 109 -12.60 6.34 2.96
CA ASP A 109 -11.20 6.26 3.40
C ASP A 109 -10.46 5.05 2.84
N ALA A 110 -11.09 3.86 2.83
CA ALA A 110 -10.50 2.64 2.30
C ALA A 110 -10.38 2.71 0.76
N ILE A 111 -11.39 3.27 0.08
CA ILE A 111 -11.38 3.50 -1.37
C ILE A 111 -10.28 4.52 -1.74
N ASN A 112 -10.19 5.63 -1.01
CA ASN A 112 -9.10 6.61 -1.17
C ASN A 112 -7.73 5.96 -0.94
N GLY A 113 -7.66 5.05 0.03
CA GLY A 113 -6.48 4.22 0.30
C GLY A 113 -6.03 3.42 -0.90
N LEU A 114 -6.96 2.82 -1.64
CA LEU A 114 -6.65 2.06 -2.86
C LEU A 114 -6.13 2.96 -3.98
N TYR A 115 -6.79 4.10 -4.23
CA TYR A 115 -6.35 5.06 -5.24
C TYR A 115 -4.94 5.58 -4.97
N LEU A 116 -4.65 5.94 -3.73
CA LEU A 116 -3.33 6.43 -3.33
C LEU A 116 -2.30 5.29 -3.26
N PHE A 117 -2.69 4.06 -2.91
CA PHE A 117 -1.78 2.93 -3.03
C PHE A 117 -1.35 2.71 -4.49
N ILE A 118 -2.29 2.74 -5.44
CA ILE A 118 -1.99 2.55 -6.86
C ILE A 118 -1.20 3.75 -7.41
N GLY A 119 -1.62 4.97 -7.14
CA GLY A 119 -1.04 6.18 -7.73
C GLY A 119 0.23 6.69 -7.03
N PHE A 120 0.27 6.64 -5.69
CA PHE A 120 1.35 7.22 -4.88
C PHE A 120 2.34 6.16 -4.36
N ALA A 121 1.89 4.93 -4.09
CA ALA A 121 2.78 3.89 -3.58
C ALA A 121 3.39 3.02 -4.68
N LEU A 122 2.59 2.48 -5.61
CA LEU A 122 3.11 1.59 -6.65
C LEU A 122 4.03 2.30 -7.64
N VAL A 123 3.77 3.58 -7.97
CA VAL A 123 4.60 4.34 -8.92
C VAL A 123 6.07 4.43 -8.48
N PRO A 124 6.40 4.74 -7.21
CA PRO A 124 7.78 4.66 -6.71
C PRO A 124 8.31 3.24 -6.45
N ILE A 125 7.43 2.26 -6.22
CA ILE A 125 7.82 0.88 -5.89
C ILE A 125 8.16 0.06 -7.15
N ILE A 126 7.38 0.17 -8.23
CA ILE A 126 7.54 -0.64 -9.46
C ILE A 126 8.94 -0.50 -10.08
N PRO A 127 9.50 0.71 -10.28
CA PRO A 127 10.85 0.87 -10.83
C PRO A 127 11.95 0.19 -9.98
N ARG A 128 11.64 -0.14 -8.73
CA ARG A 128 12.53 -0.72 -7.74
C ARG A 128 12.35 -2.23 -7.58
N TRP A 129 11.46 -2.86 -8.36
CA TRP A 129 11.12 -4.29 -8.23
C TRP A 129 12.34 -5.21 -8.31
N LYS A 130 13.39 -4.80 -9.05
CA LYS A 130 14.67 -5.54 -9.14
C LYS A 130 15.40 -5.71 -7.80
N PHE A 131 15.12 -4.85 -6.83
CA PHE A 131 15.71 -4.92 -5.49
C PHE A 131 14.91 -5.81 -4.54
N PHE A 132 13.70 -6.24 -4.95
CA PHE A 132 12.86 -7.07 -4.13
C PHE A 132 13.24 -8.54 -4.25
N ASN A 133 13.41 -9.20 -3.09
CA ASN A 133 13.58 -10.64 -2.99
C ASN A 133 12.21 -11.32 -2.92
#